data_AF-A0A4R1N3I2-F1
#
_entry.id   AF-A0A4R1N3I2-F1
#
_cell.length_a   1.000
_cell.length_b   1.000
_cell.length_c   1.000
_cell.angle_alpha   90.00
_cell.angle_beta   90.00
_cell.angle_gamma   90.00
#
_symmetry.space_group_name_H-M   'P 1'
#
loop_
_entity.id
_entity.type
_entity.pdbx_description
1 polymer ?
#
loop_
_entity_poly.entity_id
_entity_poly.type
_entity_poly.pdbx_seq_one_letter_code
_entity_poly.pdbx_strand_id
1 'polypeptide(L)'
;MTVNAANWPNAKEYFAKLATGLADEPGRTAFLYTQSQIRESDDAQKLYIGRAGSGGIEFVFCRGEKGVWAYYPIDDELRMLAEDVSDFIEGWRTDTIKV
;
A
#
# COMPACT_ATOMS: atom_id res chain seq x y z
N MET A 1 13.06 -8.39 8.32
CA MET A 1 12.12 -9.53 8.26
C MET A 1 11.57 -9.60 6.86
N THR A 2 11.55 -10.79 6.25
CA THR A 2 10.97 -10.97 4.91
C THR A 2 9.49 -11.30 5.08
N VAL A 3 8.59 -10.44 4.61
CA VAL A 3 7.14 -10.72 4.64
C VAL A 3 6.85 -11.94 3.77
N ASN A 4 6.13 -12.93 4.32
CA ASN A 4 5.72 -14.10 3.57
C ASN A 4 4.44 -13.82 2.79
N ALA A 5 4.51 -13.78 1.46
CA ALA A 5 3.37 -13.53 0.58
C ALA A 5 2.21 -14.53 0.78
N ALA A 6 2.49 -15.77 1.21
CA ALA A 6 1.45 -16.77 1.47
C ALA A 6 0.50 -16.37 2.61
N ASN A 7 0.93 -15.48 3.51
CA ASN A 7 0.12 -14.98 4.61
C ASN A 7 -0.87 -13.88 4.17
N TRP A 8 -0.69 -13.31 2.98
CA TRP A 8 -1.42 -12.14 2.48
C TRP A 8 -2.08 -12.44 1.13
N PRO A 9 -3.13 -13.28 1.11
CA PRO A 9 -3.81 -13.67 -0.13
C PRO A 9 -4.47 -12.48 -0.84
N ASN A 10 -4.90 -11.47 -0.09
CA ASN A 10 -5.44 -10.21 -0.61
C ASN A 10 -4.39 -9.31 -1.27
N ALA A 11 -3.10 -9.48 -0.95
CA ALA A 11 -2.00 -8.73 -1.57
C ALA A 11 -1.33 -9.49 -2.73
N LYS A 12 -1.91 -10.61 -3.18
CA LYS A 12 -1.30 -11.49 -4.19
C LYS A 12 -0.91 -10.75 -5.47
N GLU A 13 -1.76 -9.83 -5.93
CA GLU A 13 -1.50 -9.05 -7.13
C GLU A 13 -0.31 -8.10 -6.97
N TYR A 14 -0.20 -7.45 -5.81
CA TYR A 14 0.94 -6.60 -5.48
C TYR A 14 2.25 -7.40 -5.53
N PHE A 15 2.30 -8.58 -4.92
CA PHE A 15 3.47 -9.44 -4.98
C PHE A 15 3.79 -9.94 -6.40
N ALA A 16 2.78 -10.19 -7.23
CA ALA A 16 2.97 -10.67 -8.59
C ALA A 16 3.48 -9.60 -9.55
N LYS A 17 3.01 -8.36 -9.40
CA LYS A 17 3.23 -7.27 -10.38
C LYS A 17 4.22 -6.21 -9.92
N LEU A 18 4.36 -6.01 -8.60
CA LEU A 18 4.95 -4.79 -8.02
C LEU A 18 6.03 -5.08 -6.96
N ALA A 19 6.53 -6.31 -6.89
CA ALA A 19 7.60 -6.67 -5.95
C ALA A 19 8.87 -5.81 -6.11
N THR A 20 9.08 -5.21 -7.28
CA THR A 20 10.19 -4.29 -7.57
C THR A 20 9.94 -2.85 -7.14
N GLY A 21 8.77 -2.53 -6.56
CA GLY A 21 8.35 -1.18 -6.19
C GLY A 21 7.91 -0.33 -7.38
N LEU A 22 7.25 0.79 -7.08
CA LEU A 22 6.75 1.75 -8.07
C LEU A 22 7.07 3.18 -7.60
N ALA A 23 7.79 3.91 -8.45
CA ALA A 23 8.07 5.33 -8.25
C ALA A 23 7.09 6.19 -9.04
N ASP A 24 6.68 7.31 -8.46
CA ASP A 24 5.98 8.36 -9.19
C ASP A 24 7.00 9.34 -9.79
N GLU A 25 7.07 9.40 -11.12
CA GLU A 25 8.03 10.26 -11.85
C GLU A 25 7.79 11.77 -11.69
N PRO A 26 6.55 12.30 -11.66
CA PRO A 26 6.35 13.73 -11.41
C PRO A 26 6.66 14.15 -9.96
N GLY A 27 6.39 13.29 -8.97
CA GLY A 27 6.65 13.59 -7.55
C GLY A 27 8.01 13.14 -7.00
N ARG A 28 8.82 12.38 -7.75
CA ARG A 28 10.06 11.70 -7.30
C ARG A 28 9.92 10.94 -5.97
N THR A 29 8.70 10.57 -5.59
CA THR A 29 8.43 9.88 -4.35
C THR A 29 8.09 8.44 -4.70
N ALA A 30 8.86 7.49 -4.14
CA ALA A 30 8.48 6.09 -4.16
C ALA A 30 7.17 5.94 -3.38
N PHE A 31 6.05 5.81 -4.08
CA PHE A 31 4.73 5.71 -3.47
C PHE A 31 4.42 4.26 -3.08
N LEU A 32 4.99 3.28 -3.79
CA LEU A 32 4.95 1.86 -3.41
C LEU A 32 6.36 1.32 -3.12
N TYR A 33 6.46 0.61 -2.01
CA TYR A 33 7.65 -0.05 -1.53
C TYR A 33 8.05 -1.23 -2.41
N THR A 34 9.32 -1.60 -2.37
CA THR A 34 9.80 -2.88 -2.89
C THR A 34 9.53 -4.00 -1.88
N GLN A 35 9.64 -5.26 -2.31
CA GLN A 35 9.46 -6.41 -1.41
C GLN A 35 10.43 -6.42 -0.21
N SER A 36 11.60 -5.78 -0.31
CA SER A 36 12.53 -5.66 0.83
C SER A 36 12.16 -4.54 1.80
N GLN A 37 11.21 -3.68 1.43
CA GLN A 37 10.80 -2.49 2.18
C GLN A 37 9.40 -2.62 2.80
N ILE A 38 8.57 -3.53 2.28
CA ILE A 38 7.28 -3.82 2.91
C ILE A 38 7.47 -4.37 4.32
N ARG A 39 6.51 -4.06 5.19
CA ARG A 39 6.54 -4.48 6.59
C ARG A 39 5.14 -4.82 7.06
N GLU A 40 5.07 -5.75 7.99
CA GLU A 40 3.85 -6.12 8.68
C GLU A 40 3.77 -5.35 10.00
N SER A 41 2.56 -4.98 10.43
CA SER A 41 2.34 -4.44 11.78
C SER A 41 2.61 -5.51 12.85
N ASP A 42 2.91 -5.08 14.08
CA ASP A 42 3.21 -6.00 15.19
C ASP A 42 2.04 -6.95 15.54
N ASP A 43 0.80 -6.54 15.23
CA ASP A 43 -0.43 -7.31 15.41
C ASP A 43 -0.80 -8.20 14.20
N ALA A 44 0.03 -8.21 13.16
CA ALA A 44 -0.20 -8.93 11.91
C ALA A 44 -1.50 -8.55 11.15
N GLN A 45 -2.09 -7.40 11.45
CA GLN A 45 -3.34 -6.91 10.83
C GLN A 45 -3.13 -6.02 9.61
N LYS A 46 -1.96 -5.39 9.46
CA LYS A 46 -1.67 -4.44 8.39
C LYS A 46 -0.37 -4.83 7.68
N LEU A 47 -0.41 -4.81 6.35
CA LEU A 47 0.78 -4.92 5.51
C LEU A 47 1.04 -3.56 4.86
N TYR A 48 2.09 -2.88 5.29
CA TYR A 48 2.51 -1.59 4.75
C TYR A 48 3.23 -1.79 3.42
N ILE A 49 2.67 -1.21 2.36
CA ILE A 49 3.11 -1.38 0.98
C ILE A 49 3.60 -0.09 0.33
N GLY A 50 3.49 1.04 1.01
CA GLY A 50 3.83 2.32 0.41
C GLY A 50 3.52 3.52 1.30
N ARG A 51 3.76 4.72 0.78
CA ARG A 51 3.46 5.98 1.46
C ARG A 51 3.06 7.08 0.50
N ALA A 52 2.18 7.97 0.96
CA ALA A 52 1.72 9.12 0.21
C ALA A 52 2.79 10.21 0.00
N GLY A 53 3.86 10.18 0.80
CA GLY A 53 4.91 11.21 0.79
C GLY A 53 4.63 12.44 1.65
N SER A 54 3.40 12.60 2.14
CA SER A 54 2.98 13.68 3.04
C SER A 54 2.24 13.13 4.27
N GLY A 55 2.26 13.89 5.37
CA GLY A 55 1.46 13.61 6.58
C GLY A 55 1.78 12.31 7.33
N GLY A 56 2.82 11.58 6.92
CA GLY A 56 3.09 10.24 7.44
C GLY A 56 2.05 9.20 7.00
N ILE A 57 1.21 9.51 6.00
CA ILE A 57 0.16 8.61 5.51
C ILE A 57 0.81 7.44 4.76
N GLU A 58 0.38 6.24 5.10
CA GLU A 58 0.91 4.99 4.54
C GLU A 58 -0.17 4.18 3.83
N PHE A 59 0.23 3.46 2.79
CA PHE A 59 -0.67 2.54 2.10
C PHE A 59 -0.54 1.15 2.69
N VAL A 60 -1.67 0.52 2.96
CA VAL A 60 -1.73 -0.77 3.62
C VAL A 60 -2.73 -1.72 2.96
N PHE A 61 -2.46 -3.02 3.07
CA PHE A 61 -3.51 -4.04 3.03
C PHE A 61 -3.94 -4.36 4.45
N CYS A 62 -5.24 -4.45 4.68
CA CYS A 62 -5.82 -4.87 5.94
C CYS A 62 -6.15 -6.37 5.88
N ARG A 63 -5.86 -7.10 6.96
CA ARG A 63 -6.06 -8.55 6.96
C ARG A 63 -7.53 -8.92 6.92
N GLY A 64 -7.90 -9.84 6.04
CA GLY A 64 -9.30 -10.24 5.83
C GLY A 64 -10.12 -9.25 4.99
N GLU A 65 -9.65 -8.02 4.86
CA GLU A 65 -10.28 -6.98 4.04
C GLU A 65 -9.72 -6.99 2.61
N LYS A 66 -10.55 -6.54 1.68
CA LYS A 66 -10.16 -6.35 0.27
C LYS A 66 -9.61 -4.93 0.07
N GLY A 67 -8.86 -4.77 -1.01
CA GLY A 67 -8.42 -3.46 -1.47
C GLY A 67 -7.22 -2.87 -0.75
N VAL A 68 -6.84 -1.69 -1.23
CA VAL A 68 -5.74 -0.87 -0.72
C VAL A 68 -6.33 0.24 0.13
N TRP A 69 -5.73 0.47 1.29
CA TRP A 69 -6.20 1.43 2.28
C TRP A 69 -5.11 2.47 2.57
N ALA A 70 -5.51 3.72 2.83
CA ALA A 70 -4.68 4.73 3.48
C ALA A 70 -4.81 4.60 4.99
N TYR A 71 -3.68 4.53 5.68
CA TYR A 71 -3.58 4.63 7.13
C TYR A 71 -3.12 6.03 7.53
N TYR A 72 -3.94 6.72 8.33
CA TYR A 72 -3.70 8.05 8.87
C TYR A 72 -3.21 7.89 10.32
N PRO A 73 -1.90 7.93 10.58
CA PRO A 73 -1.35 7.61 11.91
C PRO A 73 -1.71 8.64 12.99
N ILE A 74 -2.04 9.87 12.61
CA ILE A 74 -2.44 10.93 13.54
C ILE A 74 -3.84 10.65 14.11
N ASP A 75 -4.76 10.21 13.25
CA ASP A 75 -6.16 9.97 13.58
C ASP A 75 -6.46 8.49 13.90
N ASP A 76 -5.46 7.61 13.75
CA ASP A 76 -5.59 6.14 13.78
C ASP A 76 -6.72 5.63 12.85
N GLU A 77 -6.84 6.24 11.68
CA GLU A 77 -7.93 5.99 10.73
C GLU A 77 -7.46 5.17 9.52
N LEU A 78 -8.33 4.27 9.05
CA LEU A 78 -8.16 3.55 7.79
C LEU A 78 -9.23 4.00 6.79
N ARG A 79 -8.81 4.44 5.59
CA ARG A 79 -9.72 4.77 4.49
C ARG A 79 -9.41 3.94 3.27
N MET A 80 -10.42 3.28 2.71
CA MET A 80 -10.27 2.50 1.50
C MET A 80 -10.01 3.44 0.30
N LEU A 81 -8.99 3.14 -0.49
CA LEU A 81 -8.61 3.91 -1.68
C LEU A 81 -9.05 3.22 -2.97
N ALA A 82 -8.95 1.90 -3.02
CA ALA A 82 -9.31 1.10 -4.20
C ALA A 82 -9.63 -0.35 -3.81
N GLU A 83 -10.44 -1.04 -4.62
CA GLU A 83 -10.80 -2.46 -4.41
C GLU A 83 -9.67 -3.42 -4.78
N ASP A 84 -8.77 -3.00 -5.67
CA ASP A 84 -7.56 -3.73 -6.04
C ASP A 84 -6.38 -2.80 -6.33
N VAL A 85 -5.24 -3.42 -6.61
CA VAL A 85 -3.96 -2.73 -6.78
C VAL A 85 -3.85 -2.01 -8.11
N SER A 86 -4.48 -2.56 -9.16
CA SER A 86 -4.46 -1.95 -10.48
C SER A 86 -5.24 -0.64 -10.47
N ASP A 87 -6.43 -0.66 -9.88
CA ASP A 87 -7.26 0.53 -9.67
C ASP A 87 -6.55 1.57 -8.79
N PHE A 88 -5.83 1.11 -7.75
CA PHE A 88 -5.02 2.00 -6.92
C PHE A 88 -3.94 2.74 -7.74
N ILE A 89 -3.20 2.01 -8.58
CA ILE A 89 -2.13 2.62 -9.38
C ILE A 89 -2.69 3.59 -10.41
N GLU A 90 -3.75 3.20 -11.12
CA GLU A 90 -4.38 4.05 -12.12
C GLU A 90 -4.97 5.32 -11.46
N GLY A 91 -5.71 5.14 -10.37
CA GLY A 91 -6.28 6.24 -9.60
C GLY A 91 -5.22 7.19 -9.04
N TRP A 92 -4.08 6.68 -8.57
CA TRP A 92 -2.96 7.49 -8.10
C TRP A 92 -2.31 8.29 -9.24
N ARG A 93 -2.02 7.65 -10.37
CA ARG A 93 -1.39 8.29 -11.55
C ARG A 93 -2.27 9.35 -12.22
N THR A 94 -3.59 9.22 -12.06
CA THR A 94 -4.57 10.13 -12.66
C THR A 94 -5.08 11.19 -11.70
N ASP A 95 -4.56 11.25 -10.46
CA ASP A 95 -5.01 12.18 -9.41
C ASP A 95 -6.51 12.00 -9.03
N THR A 96 -7.04 10.78 -9.25
CA THR A 96 -8.40 10.41 -8.85
C THR A 96 -8.44 9.93 -7.39
N ILE A 97 -7.35 9.30 -6.93
CA ILE A 97 -7.17 8.90 -5.52
C ILE A 97 -6.50 10.04 -4.75
N LYS A 98 -7.11 10.45 -3.63
CA LYS A 98 -6.64 11.55 -2.79
C LYS A 98 -6.46 11.10 -1.35
N VAL A 99 -5.41 11.63 -0.71
CA VAL A 99 -4.98 11.36 0.67
C VAL A 99 -4.56 12.63 1.37
#